data_AF-A0A1F9UGF9-F1
#
_entry.id   AF-A0A1F9UGF9-F1
#
_cell.length_a   1.000
_cell.length_b   1.000
_cell.length_c   1.000
_cell.angle_alpha   90.00
_cell.angle_beta   90.00
_cell.angle_gamma   90.00
#
_symmetry.space_group_name_H-M   'P 1'
#
loop_
_entity.id
_entity.type
_entity.pdbx_description
1 polymer ?
#
loop_
_entity_poly.entity_id
_entity_poly.type
_entity_poly.pdbx_seq_one_letter_code
_entity_poly.pdbx_strand_id
1 'polypeptide(L)'
;MEKIKIRGLARVAGWMFYAWGGLVAFKGLYDAFFGEPEANLYSPEKWQFVTQRQWARWSGFEMAYGLACVGLGLACWVAAKRLPDWTLRPKSSPDPDFS
;
A
#
# COMPACT_ATOMS: atom_id res chain seq x y z
N MET A 1 15.89 19.43 24.18
CA MET A 1 14.57 19.34 23.51
C MET A 1 14.80 19.60 22.03
N GLU A 2 14.42 18.67 21.15
CA GLU A 2 14.51 18.82 19.70
C GLU A 2 13.12 18.93 19.08
N LYS A 3 12.99 19.75 18.03
CA LYS A 3 11.76 19.89 17.26
C LYS A 3 11.66 18.77 16.23
N ILE A 4 10.65 17.92 16.34
CA ILE A 4 10.41 16.82 15.40
C ILE A 4 9.17 17.11 14.56
N LYS A 5 9.29 16.93 13.24
CA LYS A 5 8.23 17.21 12.28
C LYS A 5 7.27 16.02 12.14
N ILE A 6 6.23 15.97 12.98
CA ILE A 6 5.32 14.81 13.05
C ILE A 6 4.28 14.78 11.93
N ARG A 7 3.80 15.96 11.50
CA ARG A 7 2.81 16.06 10.41
C ARG A 7 3.38 15.61 9.06
N GLY A 8 4.67 15.85 8.86
CA GLY A 8 5.38 15.42 7.65
C GLY A 8 5.33 13.91 7.48
N LEU A 9 5.57 13.16 8.57
CA LEU A 9 5.55 11.70 8.56
C LEU A 9 4.20 11.15 8.12
N ALA A 10 3.10 11.64 8.72
CA ALA A 10 1.76 11.21 8.37
C ALA A 10 1.40 11.53 6.91
N ARG A 11 1.86 12.66 6.37
CA ARG A 11 1.65 13.02 4.96
C ARG A 11 2.42 12.13 3.99
N VAL A 12 3.68 11.84 4.29
CA VAL A 12 4.53 10.97 3.47
C VAL A 12 3.98 9.55 3.46
N ALA A 13 3.67 9.00 4.64
CA ALA A 13 3.02 7.70 4.75
C ALA A 13 1.69 7.67 3.99
N GLY A 14 0.87 8.71 4.13
CA GLY A 14 -0.39 8.84 3.39
C GLY A 14 -0.21 8.78 1.87
N TRP A 15 0.78 9.51 1.34
CA TRP A 15 1.11 9.47 -0.09
C TRP A 15 1.59 8.10 -0.56
N MET A 16 2.45 7.43 0.21
CA MET A 16 2.93 6.09 -0.12
C MET A 16 1.77 5.10 -0.20
N PHE A 17 0.90 5.07 0.81
CA PHE A 17 -0.26 4.17 0.83
C PHE A 17 -1.27 4.49 -0.26
N TYR A 18 -1.52 5.77 -0.52
CA TYR A 18 -2.47 6.19 -1.54
C TYR A 18 -1.99 5.85 -2.95
N ALA A 19 -0.73 6.18 -3.29
CA ALA A 19 -0.16 5.92 -4.60
C ALA A 19 -0.03 4.41 -4.85
N TRP A 20 0.54 3.67 -3.90
CA TRP A 20 0.70 2.22 -4.01
C TRP A 20 -0.65 1.51 -4.06
N GLY A 21 -1.55 1.86 -3.13
CA GLY A 21 -2.89 1.27 -3.07
C GLY A 21 -3.68 1.54 -4.34
N GLY A 22 -3.60 2.75 -4.90
CA GLY A 22 -4.25 3.09 -6.15
C GLY A 22 -3.72 2.27 -7.33
N LEU A 23 -2.39 2.11 -7.44
CA LEU A 23 -1.78 1.27 -8.48
C LEU A 23 -2.21 -0.19 -8.36
N VAL A 24 -2.18 -0.78 -7.17
CA VAL A 24 -2.55 -2.18 -6.97
C VAL A 24 -4.05 -2.40 -7.16
N ALA A 25 -4.90 -1.48 -6.69
CA ALA A 25 -6.34 -1.57 -6.92
C ALA A 25 -6.69 -1.50 -8.42
N PHE A 26 -6.03 -0.59 -9.15
CA PHE A 26 -6.21 -0.48 -10.59
C PHE A 26 -5.69 -1.72 -11.33
N LYS A 27 -4.55 -2.27 -10.91
CA LYS A 27 -4.01 -3.52 -11.46
C LYS A 27 -4.95 -4.69 -11.23
N GLY A 28 -5.49 -4.85 -10.01
CA GLY A 28 -6.47 -5.88 -9.72
C GLY A 28 -7.75 -5.73 -10.55
N LEU A 29 -8.21 -4.49 -10.77
CA LEU A 29 -9.34 -4.21 -11.65
C LEU A 29 -9.04 -4.62 -13.09
N TYR A 30 -7.86 -4.28 -13.59
CA TYR A 30 -7.41 -4.71 -14.92
C TYR A 30 -7.37 -6.24 -15.03
N ASP A 31 -6.82 -6.92 -14.03
CA ASP A 31 -6.73 -8.37 -14.01
C ASP A 31 -8.10 -9.06 -13.97
N ALA A 32 -9.08 -8.45 -13.30
CA ALA A 32 -10.44 -8.97 -13.23
C ALA A 32 -11.16 -8.97 -14.59
N PHE A 33 -10.87 -7.99 -15.46
CA PHE A 33 -11.61 -7.79 -16.72
C PHE A 33 -10.82 -8.14 -17.99
N PHE A 34 -9.51 -7.90 -17.99
CA PHE A 34 -8.68 -7.95 -19.20
C PHE A 34 -7.41 -8.78 -19.03
N GLY A 35 -6.96 -9.02 -17.80
CA GLY A 35 -5.73 -9.75 -17.53
C GLY A 35 -5.88 -11.27 -17.61
N GLU A 36 -4.74 -11.91 -17.86
CA GLU A 36 -4.55 -13.35 -17.79
C GLU A 36 -3.18 -13.61 -17.12
N PRO A 37 -3.05 -14.65 -16.27
CA PRO A 37 -1.77 -14.95 -15.64
C PRO A 37 -0.74 -15.40 -16.68
N GLU A 38 0.47 -14.85 -16.59
CA GLU A 38 1.57 -15.12 -17.53
C GLU A 38 1.89 -16.61 -17.67
N ALA A 39 1.68 -17.40 -16.60
CA ALA A 39 1.86 -18.85 -16.64
C ALA A 39 1.02 -19.51 -17.75
N ASN A 40 -0.20 -19.03 -18.00
CA ASN A 40 -1.08 -19.59 -19.03
C ASN A 40 -0.64 -19.23 -20.46
N LEU A 41 0.30 -18.28 -20.64
CA LEU A 41 0.89 -18.03 -21.96
C LEU A 41 1.76 -19.21 -22.43
N TYR A 42 2.18 -20.05 -21.49
CA TYR A 42 3.00 -21.24 -21.75
C TYR A 42 2.18 -22.54 -21.71
N SER A 43 0.86 -22.47 -21.53
CA SER A 43 0.00 -23.66 -21.57
C SER A 43 -0.54 -23.94 -22.98
N PRO A 44 -0.59 -25.22 -23.40
CA PRO A 44 -1.26 -25.63 -24.64
C PRO A 44 -2.74 -25.22 -24.70
N GLU A 45 -3.42 -25.19 -23.55
CA GLU A 45 -4.83 -24.81 -23.44
C GLU A 45 -5.01 -23.57 -22.57
N LYS A 46 -6.04 -22.77 -22.87
CA LYS A 46 -6.35 -21.55 -22.10
C LYS A 46 -6.81 -21.93 -20.69
N TRP A 47 -6.28 -21.24 -19.66
CA TRP A 47 -6.63 -21.46 -18.24
C TRP A 47 -6.26 -22.84 -17.67
N GLN A 48 -5.24 -23.50 -18.24
CA GLN A 48 -4.83 -24.84 -17.81
C GLN A 48 -4.05 -24.82 -16.48
N PHE A 49 -3.10 -23.90 -16.30
CA PHE A 49 -2.30 -23.85 -15.07
C PHE A 49 -2.99 -23.08 -13.96
N VAL A 50 -3.34 -21.83 -14.25
CA VAL A 50 -4.13 -21.00 -13.34
C VAL A 50 -5.53 -20.91 -13.92
N THR A 51 -6.51 -21.37 -13.17
CA THR A 51 -7.91 -21.33 -13.58
C THR A 51 -8.50 -19.93 -13.43
N GLN A 52 -9.58 -19.65 -14.17
CA GLN A 52 -10.32 -18.38 -14.04
C GLN A 52 -10.75 -18.10 -12.59
N ARG A 53 -11.15 -19.13 -11.85
CA ARG A 53 -11.57 -18.98 -10.44
C ARG A 53 -10.40 -18.58 -9.53
N GLN A 54 -9.22 -19.14 -9.76
CA GLN A 54 -8.00 -18.74 -9.03
C GLN A 54 -7.60 -17.31 -9.38
N TRP A 55 -7.68 -16.96 -10.66
CA TRP A 55 -7.38 -15.61 -11.14
C TRP A 55 -8.37 -14.55 -10.62
N ALA A 56 -9.67 -14.86 -10.59
CA ALA A 56 -10.70 -14.00 -10.01
C ALA A 56 -10.48 -13.77 -8.50
N ARG A 57 -10.00 -14.79 -7.78
CA ARG A 57 -9.62 -14.64 -6.36
C ARG A 57 -8.38 -13.76 -6.19
N TRP A 58 -7.39 -13.91 -7.07
CA TRP A 58 -6.17 -13.10 -7.06
C TRP A 58 -6.46 -11.63 -7.34
N SER A 59 -7.12 -11.33 -8.45
CA SER A 59 -7.55 -9.96 -8.80
C SER A 59 -8.44 -9.35 -7.72
N GLY A 60 -9.38 -10.12 -7.15
CA GLY A 60 -10.19 -9.69 -6.02
C GLY A 60 -9.36 -9.34 -4.77
N PHE A 61 -8.32 -10.12 -4.47
CA PHE A 61 -7.38 -9.80 -3.40
C PHE A 61 -6.60 -8.51 -3.67
N GLU A 62 -6.04 -8.33 -4.87
CA GLU A 62 -5.32 -7.11 -5.25
C GLU A 62 -6.22 -5.88 -5.15
N MET A 63 -7.46 -5.97 -5.62
CA MET A 63 -8.45 -4.91 -5.49
C MET A 63 -8.72 -4.57 -4.02
N ALA A 64 -9.02 -5.57 -3.18
CA ALA A 64 -9.33 -5.36 -1.77
C ALA A 64 -8.12 -4.78 -1.01
N TYR A 65 -6.92 -5.31 -1.25
CA TYR A 65 -5.68 -4.82 -0.66
C TYR A 65 -5.39 -3.38 -1.08
N GLY A 66 -5.47 -3.09 -2.38
CA GLY A 66 -5.23 -1.74 -2.90
C GLY A 66 -6.21 -0.72 -2.33
N LEU A 67 -7.50 -1.06 -2.26
CA LEU A 67 -8.52 -0.22 -1.65
C LEU A 67 -8.28 -0.01 -0.14
N ALA A 68 -7.85 -1.04 0.59
CA ALA A 68 -7.48 -0.92 1.99
C ALA A 68 -6.29 0.04 2.17
N CYS A 69 -5.26 -0.05 1.32
CA CYS A 69 -4.13 0.88 1.31
C CYS A 69 -4.59 2.32 1.00
N VAL A 70 -5.46 2.51 0.01
CA VAL A 70 -6.04 3.84 -0.28
C VAL A 70 -6.78 4.38 0.94
N GLY A 71 -7.61 3.55 1.59
CA GLY A 71 -8.31 3.91 2.82
C GLY A 71 -7.37 4.34 3.94
N LEU A 72 -6.27 3.60 4.15
CA LEU A 72 -5.21 3.97 5.11
C LEU A 72 -4.53 5.28 4.72
N GLY A 73 -4.23 5.49 3.43
CA GLY A 73 -3.65 6.74 2.93
C GLY A 73 -4.53 7.95 3.23
N LEU A 74 -5.84 7.80 2.97
CA LEU A 74 -6.84 8.81 3.31
C LEU A 74 -6.92 9.04 4.83
N ALA A 75 -6.91 7.97 5.63
CA ALA A 75 -6.91 8.06 7.09
C ALA A 75 -5.66 8.80 7.60
N CYS A 76 -4.49 8.54 7.03
CA CYS A 76 -3.26 9.26 7.34
C CYS A 76 -3.38 10.76 7.02
N TRP A 77 -4.01 11.14 5.91
CA TRP A 77 -4.23 12.57 5.59
C TRP A 77 -5.23 13.23 6.53
N VAL A 78 -6.31 12.55 6.90
CA VAL A 78 -7.27 13.05 7.90
C VAL A 78 -6.58 13.22 9.26
N ALA A 79 -5.79 12.23 9.67
CA ALA A 79 -5.00 12.31 10.90
C ALA A 79 -3.95 13.43 10.85
N ALA A 80 -3.28 13.62 9.71
CA ALA A 80 -2.29 14.70 9.52
C ALA A 80 -2.89 16.10 9.70
N LYS A 81 -4.18 16.30 9.41
CA LYS A 81 -4.87 17.58 9.65
C LYS A 81 -5.06 17.87 11.15
N ARG A 82 -5.08 16.84 11.99
CA ARG A 82 -5.23 16.95 13.46
C ARG A 82 -3.91 17.07 14.19
N LEU A 83 -2.79 16.80 13.52
CA LEU A 83 -1.46 16.84 14.14
C LEU A 83 -0.82 18.23 14.02
N PRO A 84 -0.16 18.73 15.08
CA PRO A 84 0.69 19.90 14.97
C PRO A 84 1.90 19.63 14.08
N ASP A 85 2.47 20.67 13.48
CA ASP A 85 3.62 20.55 12.59
C ASP A 85 4.85 19.99 13.31
N TRP A 86 5.02 20.39 14.56
CA TRP A 86 6.20 20.13 15.36
C TRP A 86 5.78 19.66 16.75
N THR A 87 6.52 18.69 17.28
CA THR A 87 6.50 18.34 18.70
C THR A 87 7.89 18.49 19.30
N LEU A 88 7.97 18.81 20.59
CA LEU A 88 9.23 18.86 21.33
C LEU A 88 9.47 17.49 21.95
N ARG A 89 10.61 16.88 21.66
CA ARG A 89 11.03 15.61 22.25
C ARG A 89 12.34 15.78 23.02
N PRO A 90 12.54 15.13 24.18
CA PRO A 90 13.87 14.97 24.76
C PRO A 90 14.81 14.29 23.75
N LYS A 91 16.08 14.70 23.73
CA LYS A 91 17.08 14.08 22.85
C LYS A 91 17.29 12.63 23.33
N SER A 92 17.06 11.65 22.47
CA SER A 92 17.38 10.26 22.80
C SER A 92 18.90 10.15 22.96
N SER A 93 19.37 9.62 24.09
CA SER A 93 20.74 9.12 24.17
C SER A 93 20.91 7.97 23.16
N PRO A 94 22.09 7.82 22.52
CA PRO A 94 22.37 6.63 21.72
C PRO A 94 22.25 5.39 22.61
N ASP A 95 21.64 4.32 22.12
CA ASP A 95 21.71 3.03 22.80
C ASP A 95 23.18 2.58 22.83
N PRO A 96 23.76 2.30 24.00
CA PRO A 96 25.17 1.95 24.14
C PRO A 96 25.55 0.60 23.50
N ASP A 97 24.57 -0.19 23.03
CA ASP A 97 24.77 -1.56 22.52
C ASP A 97 25.06 -1.66 21.01
N PHE A 98 25.24 -0.52 20.31
CA PHE A 98 25.64 -0.52 18.90
C PHE A 98 26.91 0.31 18.68
N SER A 99 28.05 -0.18 19.19
CA SER A 99 29.40 0.30 18.85
C SER A 99 30.34 -0.84 18.54
#